data_AF-A0A7S0GD88-F1
#
_entry.id   AF-A0A7S0GD88-F1
#
_cell.length_a   1.000
_cell.length_b   1.000
_cell.length_c   1.000
_cell.angle_alpha   90.00
_cell.angle_beta   90.00
_cell.angle_gamma   90.00
#
_symmetry.space_group_name_H-M   'P 1'
#
loop_
_entity.id
_entity.type
_entity.pdbx_description
1 polymer ?
#
loop_
_entity_poly.entity_id
_entity_poly.type
_entity_poly.pdbx_seq_one_letter_code
_entity_poly.pdbx_strand_id
1 'polypeptide(L)'
;SCLPISGLDTPTFIYKGICSNPPEITKCGVSRGNYAQLHRKAWLEVSDKYHRYGKNLRMYYKHWEELNHPFNMFFDWLDVKGEAAGNALPNLPGCPRSQLDSDTVRYIMIPEEREKYVLTINICDKDNSNIFYDSRKKRVRTGPDGWIFVLRDGEIYASQKVTCVLGKAKQRFHHS
;
A
#
# COMPACT_ATOMS: atom_id res chain seq x y z
N SER A 1 -6.04 -39.00 25.99
CA SER A 1 -7.18 -39.06 25.06
C SER A 1 -7.84 -37.69 25.06
N CYS A 2 -7.49 -36.85 24.09
CA CYS A 2 -8.11 -35.55 23.89
C CYS A 2 -8.82 -35.60 22.54
N LEU A 3 -10.14 -35.41 22.57
CA LEU A 3 -11.00 -35.43 21.39
C LEU A 3 -10.78 -34.18 20.53
N PRO A 4 -10.95 -34.26 19.19
CA PRO A 4 -10.87 -33.10 18.32
C PRO A 4 -12.17 -32.28 18.44
N ILE A 5 -12.05 -30.96 18.63
CA ILE A 5 -13.18 -30.04 18.48
C ILE A 5 -13.34 -29.75 16.99
N SER A 6 -14.35 -30.37 16.40
CA SER A 6 -14.87 -30.05 15.07
C SER A 6 -15.69 -28.75 15.10
N GLY A 7 -15.63 -27.98 14.02
CA GLY A 7 -16.63 -26.95 13.71
C GLY A 7 -16.22 -25.51 13.99
N LEU A 8 -15.24 -25.00 13.25
CA LEU A 8 -15.24 -23.58 12.88
C LEU A 8 -15.49 -23.54 11.37
N ASP A 9 -16.76 -23.41 11.01
CA ASP A 9 -17.17 -23.02 9.67
C ASP A 9 -16.65 -21.61 9.40
N THR A 10 -15.42 -21.51 8.93
CA THR A 10 -14.90 -20.27 8.33
C THR A 10 -15.69 -20.06 7.03
N PRO A 11 -16.49 -18.98 6.89
CA PRO A 11 -17.21 -18.73 5.66
C PRO A 11 -16.18 -18.54 4.53
N THR A 12 -16.20 -19.46 3.57
CA THR A 12 -15.41 -19.40 2.34
C THR A 12 -15.94 -18.25 1.47
N PHE A 13 -15.44 -17.05 1.72
CA PHE A 13 -15.69 -15.90 0.84
C PHE A 13 -14.94 -16.10 -0.48
N ILE A 14 -15.68 -16.51 -1.51
CA ILE A 14 -15.19 -16.54 -2.89
C ILE A 14 -15.32 -15.12 -3.46
N TYR A 15 -14.20 -14.42 -3.66
CA TYR A 15 -14.18 -13.17 -4.40
C TYR A 15 -14.50 -13.46 -5.87
N LYS A 16 -15.72 -13.16 -6.29
CA LYS A 16 -16.13 -13.32 -7.69
C LYS A 16 -15.40 -12.31 -8.57
N GLY A 17 -14.95 -12.77 -9.74
CA GLY A 17 -14.35 -11.91 -10.77
C GLY A 17 -12.97 -11.38 -10.42
N ILE A 18 -12.17 -12.13 -9.66
CA ILE A 18 -10.72 -12.12 -9.80
C ILE A 18 -10.28 -13.57 -9.90
N CYS A 19 -9.77 -14.01 -11.06
CA CYS A 19 -9.06 -15.28 -11.22
C CYS A 19 -7.69 -15.15 -10.54
N SER A 20 -7.73 -15.01 -9.24
CA SER A 20 -6.73 -15.55 -8.38
C SER A 20 -7.53 -16.51 -7.52
N ASN A 21 -7.12 -17.78 -7.46
CA ASN A 21 -7.16 -18.47 -6.17
C ASN A 21 -7.00 -17.38 -5.10
N PRO A 22 -7.88 -17.21 -4.08
CA PRO A 22 -7.48 -16.38 -2.94
C PRO A 22 -6.06 -16.87 -2.63
N PRO A 23 -5.02 -16.06 -2.89
CA PRO A 23 -3.68 -16.61 -3.00
C PRO A 23 -3.47 -17.30 -1.68
N GLU A 24 -3.11 -18.58 -1.66
CA GLU A 24 -3.15 -19.48 -0.50
C GLU A 24 -2.61 -18.76 0.75
N ILE A 25 -3.47 -18.00 1.43
CA ILE A 25 -3.07 -16.89 2.30
C ILE A 25 -1.91 -15.99 1.78
N THR A 26 -1.36 -16.07 0.56
CA THR A 26 0.06 -15.69 0.32
C THR A 26 0.89 -16.06 1.57
N LYS A 27 1.01 -17.36 1.85
CA LYS A 27 1.99 -17.88 2.82
C LYS A 27 3.44 -17.44 2.52
N CYS A 28 3.67 -16.67 1.46
CA CYS A 28 4.98 -16.24 1.03
C CYS A 28 4.89 -14.82 0.41
N GLY A 29 5.40 -13.81 1.10
CA GLY A 29 6.10 -12.74 0.40
C GLY A 29 7.44 -13.30 -0.07
N VAL A 30 7.76 -13.25 -1.37
CA VAL A 30 9.00 -13.80 -1.95
C VAL A 30 10.27 -13.05 -1.54
N SER A 31 10.23 -12.27 -0.46
CA SER A 31 11.37 -11.57 0.11
C SER A 31 11.53 -11.98 1.57
N ARG A 32 12.47 -12.91 1.78
CA ARG A 32 13.17 -13.16 3.06
C ARG A 32 12.32 -13.56 4.27
N GLY A 33 11.27 -14.37 4.08
CA GLY A 33 10.65 -15.12 5.18
C GLY A 33 9.85 -14.29 6.18
N ASN A 34 9.46 -13.07 5.83
CA ASN A 34 8.56 -12.26 6.65
C ASN A 34 7.11 -12.74 6.47
N TYR A 35 6.57 -13.40 7.48
CA TYR A 35 5.17 -13.83 7.54
C TYR A 35 4.28 -12.62 7.89
N ALA A 36 3.47 -12.15 6.95
CA ALA A 36 2.44 -11.15 7.21
C ALA A 36 1.11 -11.65 6.64
N GLN A 37 0.10 -11.83 7.50
CA GLN A 37 -1.25 -12.12 7.04
C GLN A 37 -1.82 -10.87 6.37
N LEU A 38 -2.14 -10.99 5.08
CA LEU A 38 -2.75 -9.90 4.34
C LEU A 38 -4.17 -9.67 4.88
N HIS A 39 -4.35 -8.58 5.62
CA HIS A 39 -5.66 -8.24 6.15
C HIS A 39 -6.68 -8.04 5.01
N ARG A 40 -7.92 -8.49 5.21
CA ARG A 40 -9.03 -8.41 4.22
C ARG A 40 -9.23 -7.01 3.62
N LYS A 41 -8.80 -5.95 4.30
CA LYS A 41 -8.91 -4.57 3.78
C LYS A 41 -7.75 -4.12 2.90
N ALA A 42 -6.63 -4.86 2.89
CA ALA A 42 -5.38 -4.49 2.23
C ALA A 42 -5.16 -5.23 0.89
N TRP A 43 -5.93 -6.28 0.58
CA TRP A 43 -5.67 -7.08 -0.61
C TRP A 43 -5.78 -6.29 -1.92
N LEU A 44 -6.76 -5.39 -2.03
CA LEU A 44 -6.89 -4.52 -3.20
C LEU A 44 -5.64 -3.66 -3.43
N GLU A 45 -5.04 -3.16 -2.35
CA GLU A 45 -3.85 -2.30 -2.41
C GLU A 45 -2.60 -3.08 -2.82
N VAL A 46 -2.49 -4.35 -2.40
CA VAL A 46 -1.38 -5.22 -2.76
C VAL A 46 -1.52 -5.81 -4.16
N SER A 47 -2.75 -6.06 -4.62
CA SER A 47 -3.02 -6.58 -5.96
C SER A 47 -3.01 -5.49 -7.05
N ASP A 48 -3.16 -4.22 -6.69
CA ASP A 48 -3.22 -3.13 -7.66
C ASP A 48 -1.83 -2.78 -8.21
N LYS A 49 -1.64 -2.98 -9.52
CA LYS A 49 -0.40 -2.64 -10.24
C LYS A 49 -0.07 -1.15 -10.24
N TYR A 50 -1.06 -0.28 -10.03
CA TYR A 50 -0.87 1.17 -9.96
C TYR A 50 -0.65 1.67 -8.52
N HIS A 51 -0.69 0.78 -7.53
CA HIS A 51 -0.50 1.10 -6.11
C HIS A 51 -1.40 2.25 -5.63
N ARG A 52 -2.65 2.29 -6.09
CA ARG A 52 -3.65 3.26 -5.63
C ARG A 52 -4.06 2.96 -4.20
N TYR A 53 -4.39 4.02 -3.47
CA TYR A 53 -4.72 3.91 -2.06
C TYR A 53 -5.93 3.00 -1.82
N GLY A 54 -5.78 1.98 -0.97
CA GLY A 54 -6.78 0.93 -0.79
C GLY A 54 -8.16 1.45 -0.37
N LYS A 55 -8.23 2.58 0.35
CA LYS A 55 -9.52 3.22 0.67
C LYS A 55 -10.30 3.63 -0.57
N ASN A 56 -9.63 4.18 -1.57
CA ASN A 56 -10.27 4.63 -2.80
C ASN A 56 -10.68 3.42 -3.64
N LEU A 57 -9.80 2.42 -3.78
CA LEU A 57 -10.12 1.15 -4.47
C LEU A 57 -11.35 0.46 -3.90
N ARG A 58 -11.51 0.43 -2.56
CA ARG A 58 -12.70 -0.17 -1.91
C ARG A 58 -14.02 0.51 -2.29
N MET A 59 -14.01 1.83 -2.55
CA MET A 59 -15.22 2.54 -2.99
C MET A 59 -15.62 2.11 -4.40
N TYR A 60 -14.64 1.97 -5.30
CA TYR A 60 -14.86 1.45 -6.65
C TYR A 60 -15.27 -0.02 -6.65
N TYR A 61 -14.67 -0.84 -5.78
CA TYR A 61 -15.03 -2.25 -5.66
C TYR A 61 -16.49 -2.44 -5.24
N LYS A 62 -16.94 -1.68 -4.23
CA LYS A 62 -18.34 -1.67 -3.79
C LYS A 62 -19.30 -1.28 -4.92
N HIS A 63 -18.93 -0.27 -5.71
CA HIS A 63 -19.75 0.15 -6.85
C HIS A 63 -19.81 -0.92 -7.95
N TRP A 64 -18.68 -1.58 -8.22
CA TRP A 64 -18.62 -2.70 -9.16
C TRP A 64 -19.49 -3.88 -8.70
N GLU A 65 -19.51 -4.19 -7.40
CA GLU A 65 -20.43 -5.18 -6.82
C GLU A 65 -21.91 -4.76 -6.97
N GLU A 66 -22.24 -3.49 -6.71
CA GLU A 66 -23.59 -2.94 -6.86
C GLU A 66 -24.12 -3.02 -8.30
N LEU A 67 -23.23 -2.90 -9.28
CA LEU A 67 -23.54 -3.10 -10.71
C LEU A 67 -23.62 -4.58 -11.11
N ASN A 68 -23.58 -5.50 -10.15
CA ASN A 68 -23.59 -6.95 -10.34
C ASN A 68 -22.41 -7.45 -11.19
N HIS A 69 -21.19 -6.97 -10.86
CA HIS A 69 -19.94 -7.40 -11.49
C HIS A 69 -19.92 -7.18 -13.02
N PRO A 70 -20.10 -5.93 -13.49
CA PRO A 70 -20.08 -5.62 -14.91
C PRO A 70 -18.73 -6.02 -15.51
N PHE A 71 -18.79 -6.67 -16.68
CA PHE A 71 -17.71 -7.11 -17.60
C PHE A 71 -16.29 -7.23 -17.04
N ASN A 72 -15.67 -8.40 -17.25
CA ASN A 72 -14.32 -8.76 -16.78
C ASN A 72 -14.16 -8.73 -15.26
N MET A 73 -12.90 -8.80 -14.82
CA MET A 73 -12.50 -8.72 -13.42
C MET A 73 -12.47 -7.27 -12.95
N PHE A 74 -12.52 -7.04 -11.63
CA PHE A 74 -12.59 -5.70 -11.06
C PHE A 74 -11.57 -4.70 -11.64
N PHE A 75 -10.28 -5.08 -11.72
CA PHE A 75 -9.24 -4.19 -12.25
C PHE A 75 -9.34 -3.98 -13.76
N ASP A 76 -9.86 -4.97 -14.49
CA ASP A 76 -10.12 -4.80 -15.93
C ASP A 76 -11.27 -3.82 -16.15
N TRP A 77 -12.37 -3.96 -15.40
CA TRP A 77 -13.46 -2.99 -15.41
C TRP A 77 -13.00 -1.58 -15.00
N LEU A 78 -12.08 -1.50 -14.05
CA LEU A 78 -11.57 -0.24 -13.53
C LEU A 78 -10.63 0.47 -14.52
N ASP A 79 -9.76 -0.27 -15.21
CA ASP A 79 -8.62 0.29 -15.95
C ASP A 79 -8.66 0.07 -17.45
N VAL A 80 -9.25 -1.02 -17.91
CA VAL A 80 -9.40 -1.29 -19.34
C VAL A 80 -10.61 -0.50 -19.80
N LYS A 81 -10.35 0.58 -20.54
CA LYS A 81 -11.39 1.28 -21.28
C LYS A 81 -12.23 0.26 -22.01
N GLY A 82 -13.55 0.42 -21.97
CA GLY A 82 -14.40 -0.16 -22.98
C GLY A 82 -14.17 0.52 -24.34
N GLU A 83 -12.94 0.68 -24.84
CA GLU A 83 -12.71 1.19 -26.21
C GLU A 83 -13.18 0.16 -27.24
N ALA A 84 -13.13 -1.14 -26.91
CA ALA A 84 -13.77 -2.19 -27.72
C ALA A 84 -15.32 -2.25 -27.54
N ALA A 85 -15.91 -1.49 -26.59
CA ALA A 85 -17.33 -1.55 -26.22
C ALA A 85 -18.06 -0.18 -26.15
N GLY A 86 -17.38 0.94 -26.36
CA GLY A 86 -17.92 2.31 -26.28
C GLY A 86 -18.12 2.91 -24.88
N ASN A 87 -17.70 2.28 -23.79
CA ASN A 87 -18.04 2.72 -22.43
C ASN A 87 -16.97 3.63 -21.79
N ALA A 88 -17.44 4.69 -21.12
CA ALA A 88 -16.60 5.57 -20.31
C ALA A 88 -16.06 4.85 -19.07
N LEU A 89 -14.87 5.26 -18.61
CA LEU A 89 -14.30 4.76 -17.36
C LEU A 89 -15.20 5.12 -16.17
N PRO A 90 -15.28 4.24 -15.14
CA PRO A 90 -16.07 4.54 -13.96
C PRO A 90 -15.53 5.78 -13.25
N ASN A 91 -16.45 6.63 -12.79
CA ASN A 91 -16.14 7.87 -12.09
C ASN A 91 -17.16 8.08 -10.96
N LEU A 92 -16.71 8.00 -9.70
CA LEU A 92 -17.59 8.10 -8.54
C LEU A 92 -17.65 9.54 -8.00
N PRO A 93 -18.84 10.07 -7.64
CA PRO A 93 -18.95 11.39 -7.02
C PRO A 93 -18.14 11.52 -5.71
N GLY A 94 -18.12 10.47 -4.89
CA GLY A 94 -17.39 10.46 -3.61
C GLY A 94 -15.89 10.22 -3.73
N CYS A 95 -15.41 9.79 -4.90
CA CYS A 95 -14.00 9.61 -5.20
C CYS A 95 -13.83 9.70 -6.71
N PRO A 96 -13.70 10.92 -7.27
CA PRO A 96 -13.54 11.08 -8.71
C PRO A 96 -12.35 10.29 -9.25
N ARG A 97 -12.43 9.88 -10.51
CA ARG A 97 -11.38 9.08 -11.15
C ARG A 97 -10.01 9.74 -11.06
N SER A 98 -9.96 11.06 -11.25
CA SER A 98 -8.75 11.85 -11.08
C SER A 98 -8.13 11.73 -9.68
N GLN A 99 -8.97 11.65 -8.64
CA GLN A 99 -8.51 11.45 -7.27
C GLN A 99 -8.02 10.02 -7.03
N LEU A 100 -8.73 9.02 -7.59
CA LEU A 100 -8.31 7.62 -7.51
C LEU A 100 -6.91 7.45 -8.12
N ASP A 101 -6.68 8.00 -9.31
CA ASP A 101 -5.42 7.88 -10.04
C ASP A 101 -4.29 8.72 -9.42
N SER A 102 -4.61 9.83 -8.73
CA SER A 102 -3.59 10.66 -8.07
C SER A 102 -3.15 10.13 -6.71
N ASP A 103 -4.05 9.51 -5.95
CA ASP A 103 -3.78 8.99 -4.59
C ASP A 103 -3.07 7.62 -4.70
N THR A 104 -1.79 7.61 -5.12
CA THR A 104 -0.95 6.41 -5.30
C THR A 104 0.28 6.40 -4.37
N VAL A 105 0.79 5.21 -4.07
CA VAL A 105 2.07 5.03 -3.38
C VAL A 105 3.17 4.83 -4.43
N ARG A 106 4.13 5.75 -4.47
CA ARG A 106 5.30 5.62 -5.35
C ARG A 106 6.36 4.73 -4.69
N TYR A 107 6.61 3.57 -5.30
CA TYR A 107 7.75 2.72 -4.94
C TYR A 107 9.00 3.18 -5.69
N ILE A 108 10.04 3.55 -4.94
CA ILE A 108 11.34 3.92 -5.50
C ILE A 108 12.12 2.64 -5.78
N MET A 109 12.11 2.21 -7.04
CA MET A 109 12.77 0.97 -7.47
C MET A 109 14.22 1.20 -7.91
N ILE A 110 14.51 2.40 -8.42
CA ILE A 110 15.80 2.77 -9.00
C ILE A 110 16.81 3.04 -7.86
N PRO A 111 17.95 2.31 -7.79
CA PRO A 111 18.97 2.51 -6.75
C PRO A 111 19.40 3.98 -6.59
N GLU A 112 19.66 4.67 -7.69
CA GLU A 112 20.13 6.06 -7.72
C GLU A 112 19.07 7.03 -7.17
N GLU A 113 17.78 6.72 -7.31
CA GLU A 113 16.72 7.51 -6.66
C GLU A 113 16.67 7.23 -5.15
N ARG A 114 16.98 6.00 -4.70
CA ARG A 114 17.00 5.63 -3.28
C ARG A 114 18.14 6.27 -2.52
N GLU A 115 19.29 6.48 -3.16
CA GLU A 115 20.48 7.13 -2.57
C GLU A 115 20.13 8.48 -1.93
N LYS A 116 19.18 9.21 -2.52
CA LYS A 116 18.71 10.51 -2.00
C LYS A 116 18.15 10.43 -0.58
N TYR A 117 17.66 9.26 -0.18
CA TYR A 117 16.99 9.01 1.10
C TYR A 117 17.84 8.22 2.10
N VAL A 118 19.06 7.83 1.74
CA VAL A 118 19.95 7.07 2.64
C VAL A 118 20.22 7.88 3.92
N LEU A 119 20.17 7.20 5.06
CA LEU A 119 20.43 7.73 6.39
C LEU A 119 21.62 6.99 7.02
N THR A 120 22.68 7.72 7.32
CA THR A 120 23.84 7.19 8.05
C THR A 120 23.66 7.44 9.56
N ILE A 121 23.94 6.43 10.39
CA ILE A 121 23.92 6.54 11.85
C ILE A 121 25.35 6.51 12.36
N ASN A 122 25.78 7.58 13.02
CA ASN A 122 26.99 7.58 13.83
C ASN A 122 26.62 7.29 15.27
N ILE A 123 27.07 6.14 15.77
CA ILE A 123 26.87 5.71 17.16
C ILE A 123 28.10 6.15 17.95
N CYS A 124 27.88 6.92 19.03
CA CYS A 124 28.93 7.26 19.97
C CYS A 124 28.66 6.59 21.32
N ASP A 125 29.36 5.49 21.58
CA ASP A 125 29.18 4.66 22.79
C ASP A 125 29.50 5.41 24.09
N LYS A 126 30.36 6.43 24.03
CA LYS A 126 30.79 7.20 25.21
C LYS A 126 29.69 8.10 25.78
N ASP A 127 28.85 8.66 24.91
CA ASP A 127 27.85 9.67 25.30
C ASP A 127 26.41 9.20 25.05
N ASN A 128 26.23 7.93 24.67
CA ASN A 128 24.96 7.32 24.25
C ASN A 128 24.20 8.17 23.20
N SER A 129 24.95 8.91 22.39
CA SER A 129 24.39 9.85 21.42
C SER A 129 24.44 9.26 20.03
N ASN A 130 23.28 8.95 19.46
CA ASN A 130 23.15 8.56 18.07
C ASN A 130 22.89 9.80 17.21
N ILE A 131 23.76 10.05 16.23
CA ILE A 131 23.63 11.19 15.32
C ILE A 131 23.33 10.66 13.92
N PHE A 132 22.24 11.16 13.33
CA PHE A 132 21.78 10.79 12.01
C PHE A 132 22.24 11.80 10.96
N TYR A 133 22.67 11.32 9.81
CA TYR A 133 23.08 12.14 8.67
C TYR A 133 22.34 11.71 7.41
N ASP A 134 21.86 12.69 6.62
CA ASP A 134 21.24 12.42 5.33
C ASP A 134 22.29 12.09 4.25
N SER A 135 21.80 11.82 3.04
CA SER A 135 22.62 11.56 1.83
C SER A 135 23.61 12.68 1.50
N ARG A 136 23.39 13.90 2.01
CA ARG A 136 24.27 15.08 1.83
C ARG A 136 25.18 15.33 3.03
N LYS A 137 25.29 14.37 3.95
CA LYS A 137 26.06 14.46 5.20
C LYS A 137 25.60 15.60 6.11
N LYS A 138 24.36 16.06 6.00
CA LYS A 138 23.78 17.03 6.92
C LYS A 138 23.14 16.30 8.09
N ARG A 139 23.37 16.82 9.31
CA ARG A 139 22.73 16.30 10.52
C ARG A 139 21.20 16.40 10.40
N VAL A 140 20.54 15.27 10.59
CA VAL A 140 19.08 15.15 10.60
C VAL A 140 18.56 15.30 12.02
N ARG A 141 17.51 16.10 12.19
CA ARG A 141 16.69 16.15 13.40
C ARG A 141 15.25 15.83 13.00
N THR A 142 14.65 14.85 13.65
CA THR A 142 13.23 14.54 13.45
C THR A 142 12.39 15.65 14.09
N GLY A 143 11.45 16.16 13.32
CA GLY A 143 10.48 17.17 13.76
C GLY A 143 9.11 16.56 14.06
N PRO A 144 8.12 17.38 14.47
CA PRO A 144 6.78 16.91 14.82
C PRO A 144 5.98 16.34 13.64
N ASP A 145 6.37 16.65 12.40
CA ASP A 145 5.60 16.30 11.19
C ASP A 145 5.64 14.81 10.80
N GLY A 146 6.30 13.99 11.61
CA GLY A 146 6.43 12.56 11.39
C GLY A 146 7.47 12.24 10.31
N TRP A 147 8.03 11.04 10.42
CA TRP A 147 9.08 10.55 9.54
C TRP A 147 8.75 9.12 9.11
N ILE A 148 9.15 8.78 7.89
CA ILE A 148 9.11 7.41 7.40
C ILE A 148 10.53 6.89 7.42
N PHE A 149 10.71 5.71 8.01
CA PHE A 149 11.96 4.98 8.01
C PHE A 149 11.75 3.63 7.33
N VAL A 150 12.67 3.24 6.47
CA VAL A 150 12.64 1.97 5.75
C VAL A 150 14.00 1.32 5.91
N LEU A 151 14.06 0.14 6.50
CA LEU A 151 15.26 -0.70 6.52
C LEU A 151 15.17 -1.67 5.34
N ARG A 152 16.13 -1.61 4.42
CA ARG A 152 16.20 -2.51 3.27
C ARG A 152 17.65 -2.77 2.91
N ASP A 153 17.98 -4.05 2.72
CA ASP A 153 19.30 -4.48 2.26
C ASP A 153 20.47 -3.97 3.14
N GLY A 154 20.24 -3.86 4.46
CA GLY A 154 21.23 -3.36 5.42
C GLY A 154 21.35 -1.84 5.47
N GLU A 155 20.60 -1.13 4.62
CA GLU A 155 20.57 0.34 4.58
C GLU A 155 19.28 0.88 5.19
N ILE A 156 19.40 2.00 5.90
CA ILE A 156 18.26 2.76 6.40
C ILE A 156 18.01 3.91 5.44
N TYR A 157 16.76 4.01 4.99
CA TYR A 157 16.25 5.14 4.23
C TYR A 157 15.29 5.92 5.11
N ALA A 158 15.33 7.24 5.03
CA ALA A 158 14.43 8.09 5.80
C ALA A 158 14.02 9.34 5.04
N SER A 159 12.79 9.78 5.29
CA SER A 159 12.31 11.07 4.84
C SER A 159 11.25 11.61 5.78
N GLN A 160 11.14 12.93 5.85
CA GLN A 160 10.01 13.56 6.52
C GLN A 160 8.72 13.17 5.80
N LYS A 161 7.69 12.82 6.56
CA LYS A 161 6.42 12.40 6.01
C LYS A 161 5.74 13.61 5.35
N VAL A 162 5.72 13.64 4.02
CA VAL A 162 4.97 14.67 3.28
C VAL A 162 3.53 14.17 3.09
N THR A 163 2.59 14.76 3.82
CA THR A 163 1.15 14.49 3.67
C THR A 163 0.42 15.54 2.82
N CYS A 164 1.11 16.63 2.48
CA CYS A 164 0.55 17.78 1.79
C CYS A 164 1.54 18.25 0.72
N VAL A 165 1.18 18.10 -0.55
CA VAL A 165 1.86 18.82 -1.65
C VAL A 165 0.89 19.94 -2.04
N LEU A 166 1.31 21.21 -1.91
CA LEU A 166 0.53 22.42 -2.25
C LEU A 166 -0.69 22.75 -1.35
N GLY A 167 -0.49 22.86 -0.03
CA GLY A 167 -1.39 23.62 0.86
C GLY A 167 -2.79 23.05 1.10
N LYS A 168 -3.16 21.91 0.51
CA LYS A 168 -4.37 21.17 0.88
C LYS A 168 -4.01 19.99 1.76
N ALA A 169 -4.24 20.15 3.06
CA ALA A 169 -4.03 19.09 4.02
C ALA A 169 -4.98 17.92 3.77
N LYS A 170 -4.44 16.71 3.59
CA LYS A 170 -5.12 15.49 4.02
C LYS A 170 -4.41 15.01 5.29
N GLN A 171 -4.83 15.53 6.44
CA GLN A 171 -4.56 14.86 7.70
C GLN A 171 -5.16 13.46 7.62
N ARG A 172 -4.33 12.41 7.72
CA ARG A 172 -4.75 11.12 8.28
C ARG A 172 -3.58 10.50 9.05
N PHE A 173 -3.68 10.55 10.37
CA PHE A 173 -3.21 9.46 11.21
C PHE A 173 -4.34 8.43 11.24
N HIS A 174 -4.06 7.22 10.80
CA HIS A 174 -4.78 6.03 11.26
C HIS A 174 -3.81 5.30 12.17
N HIS A 175 -4.12 5.24 13.46
CA HIS A 175 -3.60 4.21 14.34
C HIS A 175 -4.38 2.92 14.03
N SER A 176 -3.68 1.79 14.05
CA SER A 176 -4.28 0.53 14.43
C SER A 176 -3.64 0.08 15.73
#